data_AF-A0A932K0M5-F1
#
_entry.id   AF-A0A932K0M5-F1
#
_cell.length_a   1.000
_cell.length_b   1.000
_cell.length_c   1.000
_cell.angle_alpha   90.00
_cell.angle_beta   90.00
_cell.angle_gamma   90.00
#
_symmetry.space_group_name_H-M   'P 1'
#
loop_
_entity.id
_entity.type
_entity.pdbx_description
1 polymer ?
#
loop_
_entity_poly.entity_id
_entity_poly.type
_entity_poly.pdbx_seq_one_letter_code
_entity_poly.pdbx_strand_id
1 'polypeptide(L)'
;NFGQQLAITAGLKFSQGDYVVVIDCDLQDNPLYIPALYERSQEGFDVVYAKKVFRKYNLLRDIVTKMFYGFLGLVSAYKFDPNIGTFSLISRKVVNSFLKFNDYRRGYLMVLKWLGFKQGYVEVEHSTRHSGKSSYSFGKLLEHALKLTVAGSNKLLRFSIYIGIFFSAVAFIGIIFLVCRYFMIGYKEGWTSVMVMITLIGGIIMMLLGIVGLYISAIFDQVRNRPLFLVDKTENCSVES
;
A
#
# COMPACT_ATOMS: atom_id res chain seq x y z
N ASN A 1 -3.28 -19.53 9.14
CA ASN A 1 -3.83 -18.80 7.97
C ASN A 1 -2.93 -17.61 7.68
N PHE A 2 -2.32 -17.54 6.49
CA PHE A 2 -1.33 -16.53 6.09
C PHE A 2 -1.95 -15.35 5.30
N GLY A 3 -3.25 -15.39 4.97
CA GLY A 3 -3.94 -14.33 4.21
C GLY A 3 -3.76 -14.43 2.68
N GLN A 4 -4.53 -13.62 1.95
CA GLN A 4 -4.70 -13.72 0.49
C GLN A 4 -3.38 -13.51 -0.29
N GLN A 5 -2.57 -12.52 0.08
CA GLN A 5 -1.34 -12.19 -0.66
C GLN A 5 -0.31 -13.33 -0.65
N LEU A 6 -0.20 -14.01 0.50
CA LEU A 6 0.71 -15.15 0.67
C LEU A 6 0.13 -16.41 0.01
N ALA A 7 -1.20 -16.60 0.04
CA ALA A 7 -1.87 -17.66 -0.70
C ALA A 7 -1.67 -17.53 -2.22
N ILE A 8 -1.82 -16.32 -2.78
CA ILE A 8 -1.51 -16.05 -4.20
C ILE A 8 -0.06 -16.46 -4.49
N THR A 9 0.89 -16.08 -3.64
CA THR A 9 2.29 -16.42 -3.91
C THR A 9 2.56 -17.92 -3.85
N ALA A 10 1.93 -18.64 -2.91
CA ALA A 10 2.01 -20.10 -2.88
C ALA A 10 1.48 -20.70 -4.20
N GLY A 11 0.32 -20.24 -4.67
CA GLY A 11 -0.23 -20.64 -5.97
C GLY A 11 0.71 -20.35 -7.15
N LEU A 12 1.32 -19.16 -7.18
CA LEU A 12 2.30 -18.81 -8.20
C LEU A 12 3.53 -19.73 -8.15
N LYS A 13 4.03 -20.07 -6.96
CA LYS A 13 5.19 -20.96 -6.78
C LYS A 13 4.95 -22.34 -7.39
N PHE A 14 3.75 -22.90 -7.22
CA PHE A 14 3.42 -24.24 -7.72
C PHE A 14 2.83 -24.26 -9.13
N SER A 15 2.55 -23.09 -9.72
CA SER A 15 2.06 -23.01 -11.09
C SER A 15 3.15 -23.38 -12.11
N GLN A 16 2.78 -24.09 -13.18
CA GLN A 16 3.74 -24.55 -14.21
C GLN A 16 3.51 -23.97 -15.63
N GLY A 17 2.32 -23.42 -15.93
CA GLY A 17 2.01 -22.92 -17.28
C GLY A 17 2.82 -21.69 -17.74
N ASP A 18 2.93 -21.48 -19.05
CA ASP A 18 3.61 -20.30 -19.62
C ASP A 18 2.91 -18.97 -19.29
N TYR A 19 1.61 -19.04 -19.04
CA TYR A 19 0.80 -17.95 -18.53
C TYR A 19 0.01 -18.44 -17.32
N VAL A 20 -0.11 -17.57 -16.33
CA VAL A 20 -0.79 -17.87 -15.06
C VAL A 20 -1.85 -16.81 -14.83
N VAL A 21 -3.07 -17.26 -14.54
CA VAL A 21 -4.19 -16.39 -14.18
C VAL A 21 -4.37 -16.42 -12.67
N VAL A 22 -4.43 -15.24 -12.07
CA VAL A 22 -4.84 -15.07 -10.67
C VAL A 22 -6.27 -14.58 -10.68
N ILE A 23 -7.17 -15.25 -9.96
CA ILE A 23 -8.59 -14.91 -9.85
C ILE A 23 -9.08 -15.16 -8.42
N ASP A 24 -9.95 -14.28 -7.92
CA ASP A 24 -10.55 -14.45 -6.59
C ASP A 24 -11.71 -15.45 -6.64
N CYS A 25 -11.90 -16.24 -5.58
CA CYS A 25 -12.93 -17.28 -5.51
C CYS A 25 -14.33 -16.77 -5.12
N ASP A 26 -14.54 -15.45 -5.08
CA ASP A 26 -15.79 -14.84 -4.61
C ASP A 26 -16.85 -14.65 -5.72
N LEU A 27 -16.59 -15.22 -6.90
CA LEU A 27 -17.42 -15.16 -8.11
C LEU A 27 -17.69 -13.73 -8.62
N GLN A 28 -16.99 -12.71 -8.13
CA GLN A 28 -17.13 -11.34 -8.65
C GLN A 28 -16.40 -11.14 -9.98
N ASP A 29 -15.40 -11.98 -10.25
CA ASP A 29 -14.62 -11.96 -11.47
C ASP A 29 -15.11 -13.08 -12.39
N ASN A 30 -15.53 -12.73 -13.61
CA ASN A 30 -16.10 -13.67 -14.56
C ASN A 30 -14.97 -14.39 -15.32
N PRO A 31 -14.82 -15.74 -15.19
CA PRO A 31 -13.77 -16.48 -15.89
C PRO A 31 -13.88 -16.43 -17.42
N LEU A 32 -15.04 -16.03 -17.98
CA LEU A 32 -15.22 -15.86 -19.43
C LEU A 32 -14.30 -14.79 -20.03
N TYR A 33 -13.69 -13.92 -19.21
CA TYR A 33 -12.70 -12.95 -19.68
C TYR A 33 -11.27 -13.51 -19.79
N ILE A 34 -11.00 -14.74 -19.34
CA ILE A 34 -9.67 -15.35 -19.42
C ILE A 34 -9.16 -15.45 -20.88
N PRO A 35 -9.96 -15.90 -21.86
CA PRO A 35 -9.54 -15.90 -23.26
C PRO A 35 -9.15 -14.51 -23.76
N ALA A 36 -9.91 -13.47 -23.42
CA ALA A 36 -9.60 -12.10 -23.80
C ALA A 36 -8.30 -11.58 -23.15
N LEU A 37 -8.04 -11.93 -21.89
CA LEU A 37 -6.74 -11.63 -21.24
C LEU A 37 -5.58 -12.32 -21.96
N TYR A 38 -5.79 -13.56 -22.40
CA TYR A 38 -4.78 -14.33 -23.12
C TYR A 38 -4.52 -13.75 -24.52
N GLU A 39 -5.54 -13.47 -25.31
CA GLU A 39 -5.42 -12.79 -26.61
C GLU A 39 -4.63 -11.49 -26.48
N ARG A 40 -4.98 -10.67 -25.47
CA ARG A 40 -4.25 -9.44 -25.20
C ARG A 40 -2.78 -9.69 -24.86
N SER A 41 -2.46 -10.78 -24.15
CA SER A 41 -1.07 -11.12 -23.85
C SER A 41 -0.25 -11.50 -25.10
N GLN A 42 -0.90 -12.05 -26.12
CA GLN A 42 -0.26 -12.40 -27.39
C GLN A 42 0.21 -11.16 -28.18
N GLU A 43 -0.34 -9.98 -27.88
CA GLU A 43 0.15 -8.71 -28.44
C GLU A 43 1.50 -8.24 -27.84
N GLY A 44 2.11 -9.05 -26.96
CA GLY A 44 3.41 -8.76 -26.35
C GLY A 44 3.31 -8.08 -24.98
N PHE A 45 2.15 -8.18 -24.31
CA PHE A 45 1.97 -7.74 -22.93
C PHE A 45 2.28 -8.90 -21.96
N ASP A 46 3.07 -8.59 -20.94
CA ASP A 46 3.58 -9.58 -19.98
C ASP A 46 2.68 -9.73 -18.77
N VAL A 47 1.92 -8.67 -18.48
CA VAL A 47 0.92 -8.55 -17.42
C VAL A 47 -0.33 -7.95 -18.06
N VAL A 48 -1.45 -8.64 -17.96
CA VAL A 48 -2.75 -8.15 -18.45
C VAL A 48 -3.72 -8.10 -17.28
N TYR A 49 -4.23 -6.91 -16.97
CA TYR A 49 -5.19 -6.71 -15.89
C TYR A 49 -6.61 -6.70 -16.41
N ALA A 50 -7.53 -7.30 -15.65
CA ALA A 50 -8.96 -7.06 -15.80
C ALA A 50 -9.31 -5.72 -15.11
N LYS A 51 -9.70 -4.73 -15.90
CA LYS A 51 -10.07 -3.40 -15.43
C LYS A 51 -11.58 -3.27 -15.36
N LYS A 52 -12.11 -3.05 -14.16
CA LYS A 52 -13.55 -2.94 -13.91
C LYS A 52 -14.08 -1.61 -14.47
N VAL A 53 -15.06 -1.68 -15.38
CA VAL A 53 -15.75 -0.48 -15.87
C VAL A 53 -17.03 -0.30 -15.07
N PHE A 54 -17.07 0.73 -14.22
CA PHE A 54 -18.24 1.03 -13.40
C PHE A 54 -19.24 1.90 -14.15
N ARG A 55 -20.41 1.35 -14.51
CA ARG A 55 -21.57 2.13 -14.94
C ARG A 55 -22.32 2.66 -13.69
N LYS A 56 -22.03 3.91 -13.34
CA LYS A 56 -22.68 4.77 -12.30
C LYS A 56 -22.36 4.45 -10.83
N TYR A 57 -21.86 5.45 -10.11
CA TYR A 57 -21.81 5.49 -8.64
C TYR A 57 -22.39 6.79 -8.07
N ASN A 58 -22.93 6.69 -6.85
CA ASN A 58 -23.36 7.82 -6.02
C ASN A 58 -22.20 8.78 -5.74
N LEU A 59 -22.39 10.08 -6.01
CA LEU A 59 -21.37 11.14 -5.94
C LEU A 59 -20.59 11.17 -4.61
N LEU A 60 -21.23 10.88 -3.48
CA LEU A 60 -20.59 10.90 -2.15
C LEU A 60 -19.56 9.79 -1.96
N ARG A 61 -19.87 8.55 -2.40
CA ARG A 61 -18.92 7.43 -2.33
C ARG A 61 -17.74 7.68 -3.26
N ASP A 62 -17.99 8.33 -4.39
CA ASP A 62 -16.99 8.68 -5.38
C ASP A 62 -16.00 9.73 -4.85
N ILE A 63 -16.48 10.74 -4.11
CA ILE A 63 -15.63 11.74 -3.45
C ILE A 63 -14.76 11.11 -2.37
N VAL A 64 -15.33 10.29 -1.47
CA VAL A 64 -14.55 9.62 -0.41
C VAL A 64 -13.51 8.68 -1.02
N THR A 65 -13.87 7.97 -2.09
CA THR A 65 -12.96 7.10 -2.83
C THR A 65 -11.84 7.92 -3.48
N LYS A 66 -12.15 9.01 -4.18
CA LYS A 66 -11.16 9.91 -4.78
C LYS A 66 -10.23 10.54 -3.75
N MET A 67 -10.73 10.98 -2.59
CA MET A 67 -9.88 11.51 -1.52
C MET A 67 -8.98 10.42 -0.95
N PHE A 68 -9.51 9.23 -0.72
CA PHE A 68 -8.74 8.09 -0.23
C PHE A 68 -7.61 7.72 -1.20
N TYR A 69 -7.93 7.49 -2.48
CA TYR A 69 -6.93 7.16 -3.51
C TYR A 69 -6.01 8.33 -3.85
N GLY A 70 -6.47 9.58 -3.70
CA GLY A 70 -5.64 10.78 -3.84
C GLY A 70 -4.60 10.87 -2.72
N PHE A 71 -5.01 10.69 -1.46
CA PHE A 71 -4.10 10.58 -0.32
C PHE A 71 -3.16 9.38 -0.50
N LEU A 72 -3.68 8.22 -0.88
CA LEU A 72 -2.87 7.05 -1.16
C LEU A 72 -1.87 7.31 -2.28
N GLY A 73 -2.22 8.04 -3.34
CA GLY A 73 -1.30 8.43 -4.42
C GLY A 73 -0.24 9.44 -4.00
N LEU A 74 -0.57 10.34 -3.05
CA LEU A 74 0.40 11.27 -2.47
C LEU A 74 1.44 10.53 -1.63
N VAL A 75 1.00 9.59 -0.80
CA VAL A 75 1.85 8.94 0.20
C VAL A 75 2.48 7.62 -0.31
N SER A 76 1.85 6.95 -1.27
CA SER A 76 2.41 5.79 -1.99
C SER A 76 3.37 6.23 -3.09
N ALA A 77 4.40 5.42 -3.37
CA ALA A 77 5.26 5.61 -4.54
C ALA A 77 4.55 5.26 -5.86
N TYR A 78 3.41 4.55 -5.79
CA TYR A 78 2.74 3.96 -6.95
C TYR A 78 1.31 4.50 -7.10
N LYS A 79 0.95 4.97 -8.31
CA LYS A 79 -0.43 5.32 -8.68
C LYS A 79 -1.27 4.03 -8.83
N PHE A 80 -2.06 3.64 -7.85
CA PHE A 80 -2.98 2.51 -8.02
C PHE A 80 -4.24 2.98 -8.74
N ASP A 81 -4.61 2.30 -9.83
CA ASP A 81 -5.93 2.50 -10.44
C ASP A 81 -6.94 1.72 -9.59
N PRO A 82 -7.95 2.39 -9.00
CA PRO A 82 -8.93 1.74 -8.12
C PRO A 82 -9.75 0.66 -8.83
N ASN A 83 -9.76 0.68 -10.17
CA ASN A 83 -10.54 -0.24 -10.98
C ASN A 83 -9.77 -1.53 -11.32
N ILE A 84 -8.49 -1.62 -10.93
CA ILE A 84 -7.66 -2.81 -11.14
C ILE A 84 -7.69 -3.67 -9.87
N GLY A 85 -8.20 -4.89 -10.01
CA GLY A 85 -8.19 -5.92 -8.97
C GLY A 85 -7.04 -6.91 -9.11
N THR A 86 -7.09 -7.99 -8.33
CA THR A 86 -6.18 -9.14 -8.43
C THR A 86 -6.36 -9.94 -9.71
N PHE A 87 -7.54 -9.87 -10.34
CA PHE A 87 -7.83 -10.58 -11.58
C PHE A 87 -6.91 -10.14 -12.72
N SER A 88 -5.96 -11.00 -13.05
CA SER A 88 -4.89 -10.70 -14.01
C SER A 88 -4.28 -11.98 -14.58
N LEU A 89 -3.74 -11.85 -15.79
CA LEU A 89 -2.93 -12.86 -16.44
C LEU A 89 -1.48 -12.37 -16.48
N ILE A 90 -0.56 -13.21 -16.03
CA ILE A 90 0.88 -12.91 -16.00
C ILE A 90 1.68 -14.01 -16.69
N SER A 91 2.67 -13.60 -17.48
CA SER A 91 3.60 -14.52 -18.15
C SER A 91 4.57 -15.18 -17.17
N ARG A 92 5.11 -16.35 -17.54
CA ARG A 92 6.06 -17.13 -16.73
C ARG A 92 7.27 -16.32 -16.29
N LYS A 93 7.80 -15.44 -17.14
CA LYS A 93 8.91 -14.55 -16.76
C LYS A 93 8.55 -13.57 -15.63
N VAL A 94 7.30 -13.10 -15.58
CA VAL A 94 6.79 -12.24 -14.51
C VAL A 94 6.64 -13.05 -13.23
N VAL A 95 6.08 -14.26 -13.31
CA VAL A 95 5.97 -15.18 -12.16
C VAL A 95 7.35 -15.45 -11.55
N ASN A 96 8.32 -15.84 -12.38
CA ASN A 96 9.68 -16.15 -11.93
C ASN A 96 10.37 -14.92 -11.32
N SER A 97 10.10 -13.72 -11.85
CA SER A 97 10.64 -12.47 -11.29
C SER A 97 9.96 -12.11 -9.97
N PHE A 98 8.64 -12.29 -9.87
CA PHE A 98 7.85 -12.06 -8.66
C PHE A 98 8.31 -12.96 -7.51
N LEU A 99 8.58 -14.24 -7.78
CA LEU A 99 9.00 -15.21 -6.77
C LEU A 99 10.38 -14.91 -6.15
N LYS A 100 11.21 -14.08 -6.80
CA LYS A 100 12.48 -13.60 -6.23
C LYS A 100 12.29 -12.58 -5.11
N PHE A 101 11.12 -11.96 -5.00
CA PHE A 101 10.84 -11.00 -3.94
C PHE A 101 10.59 -11.75 -2.63
N ASN A 102 11.34 -11.40 -1.59
CA ASN A 102 11.17 -11.97 -0.25
C ASN A 102 10.61 -10.93 0.75
N ASP A 103 9.90 -9.92 0.24
CA ASP A 103 9.31 -8.86 1.04
C ASP A 103 8.16 -9.40 1.89
N TYR A 104 8.28 -9.29 3.22
CA TYR A 104 7.28 -9.84 4.15
C TYR A 104 5.90 -9.17 4.00
N ARG A 105 5.88 -7.86 3.71
CA ARG A 105 4.66 -7.05 3.54
C ARG A 105 4.29 -6.82 2.07
N ARG A 106 4.67 -7.74 1.16
CA ARG A 106 4.37 -7.58 -0.27
C ARG A 106 2.87 -7.63 -0.57
N GLY A 107 2.45 -6.73 -1.46
CA GLY A 107 1.17 -6.83 -2.15
C GLY A 107 1.39 -7.29 -3.58
N TYR A 108 0.56 -8.22 -4.06
CA TYR A 108 0.62 -8.77 -5.41
C TYR A 108 0.69 -7.67 -6.48
N LEU A 109 -0.28 -6.75 -6.49
CA LEU A 109 -0.32 -5.63 -7.44
C LEU A 109 0.84 -4.65 -7.26
N MET A 110 1.33 -4.47 -6.03
CA MET A 110 2.45 -3.58 -5.76
C MET A 110 3.74 -4.10 -6.38
N VAL A 111 4.03 -5.40 -6.20
CA VAL A 111 5.22 -6.03 -6.79
C VAL A 111 5.12 -6.09 -8.31
N LEU A 112 3.96 -6.46 -8.87
CA LEU A 112 3.77 -6.45 -10.33
C LEU A 112 4.03 -5.07 -10.93
N LYS A 113 3.56 -4.02 -10.26
CA LYS A 113 3.82 -2.65 -10.69
C LYS A 113 5.28 -2.24 -10.54
N TRP A 114 5.97 -2.68 -9.48
CA TRP A 114 7.40 -2.44 -9.27
C TRP A 114 8.25 -3.09 -10.37
N LEU A 115 7.90 -4.33 -10.76
CA LEU A 115 8.63 -5.08 -11.79
C LEU A 115 8.66 -4.39 -13.16
N GLY A 116 7.71 -3.52 -13.45
CA GLY A 116 7.77 -2.63 -14.62
C GLY A 116 7.65 -3.30 -15.98
N PHE A 117 7.20 -4.56 -16.04
CA PHE A 117 6.95 -5.27 -17.30
C PHE A 117 5.85 -4.59 -18.15
N LYS A 118 5.76 -4.97 -19.42
CA LYS A 118 4.74 -4.46 -20.34
C LYS A 118 3.33 -4.82 -19.86
N GLN A 119 2.51 -3.80 -19.61
CA GLN A 119 1.18 -3.94 -19.02
C GLN A 119 0.07 -3.66 -20.03
N GLY A 120 -0.88 -4.57 -20.14
CA GLY A 120 -2.12 -4.44 -20.92
C GLY A 120 -3.35 -4.44 -20.01
N TYR A 121 -4.49 -4.07 -20.56
CA TYR A 121 -5.77 -4.03 -19.85
C TYR A 121 -6.86 -4.63 -20.72
N VAL A 122 -7.77 -5.37 -20.11
CA VAL A 122 -9.04 -5.79 -20.69
C VAL A 122 -10.15 -5.22 -19.83
N GLU A 123 -11.09 -4.52 -20.46
CA GLU A 123 -12.24 -3.96 -19.76
C GLU A 123 -13.24 -5.07 -19.44
N VAL A 124 -13.64 -5.17 -18.17
CA VAL A 124 -14.59 -6.16 -17.69
C VAL A 124 -15.79 -5.48 -17.04
N GLU A 125 -16.97 -6.03 -17.30
CA GLU A 125 -18.18 -5.58 -16.62
C GLU A 125 -18.19 -6.10 -15.18
N HIS A 126 -18.46 -5.21 -14.23
CA HIS A 126 -18.55 -5.60 -12.83
C HIS A 126 -19.96 -6.09 -12.50
N SER A 127 -20.11 -7.37 -12.18
CA SER A 127 -21.35 -7.90 -11.62
C SER A 127 -21.62 -7.26 -10.24
N THR A 128 -22.82 -6.74 -10.03
CA THR A 128 -23.23 -6.18 -8.74
C THR A 128 -23.22 -7.27 -7.65
N ARG A 129 -22.79 -6.91 -6.43
CA ARG A 129 -22.76 -7.85 -5.29
C ARG A 129 -24.12 -8.52 -5.08
N HIS A 130 -24.15 -9.86 -5.06
CA HIS A 130 -25.34 -10.62 -4.67
C HIS A 130 -25.55 -10.70 -3.14
N SER A 131 -24.54 -10.43 -2.31
CA SER A 131 -24.74 -10.18 -0.86
C SER A 131 -23.49 -9.57 -0.21
N GLY A 132 -23.68 -8.86 0.91
CA GLY A 132 -22.59 -8.38 1.78
C GLY A 132 -22.48 -6.86 1.91
N LYS A 133 -22.90 -6.32 3.06
CA LYS A 133 -22.57 -4.94 3.45
C LYS A 133 -21.04 -4.82 3.57
N SER A 134 -20.46 -3.77 2.98
CA SER A 134 -19.04 -3.45 3.08
C SER A 134 -18.62 -3.34 4.55
N SER A 135 -17.96 -4.38 5.08
CA SER A 135 -17.54 -4.46 6.49
C SER A 135 -16.23 -3.72 6.79
N TYR A 136 -15.87 -2.72 5.99
CA TYR A 136 -14.70 -1.88 6.24
C TYR A 136 -15.11 -0.66 7.06
N SER A 137 -14.82 -0.68 8.36
CA SER A 137 -14.86 0.52 9.19
C SER A 137 -13.74 1.47 8.77
N PHE A 138 -13.96 2.78 8.90
CA PHE A 138 -12.99 3.82 8.54
C PHE A 138 -11.60 3.58 9.19
N GLY A 139 -11.57 3.11 10.45
CA GLY A 139 -10.33 2.76 11.14
C GLY A 139 -9.53 1.64 10.46
N LYS A 140 -10.20 0.59 9.97
CA LYS A 140 -9.55 -0.51 9.23
C LYS A 140 -8.97 -0.03 7.89
N LEU A 141 -9.66 0.91 7.22
CA LEU A 141 -9.16 1.53 5.99
C LEU A 141 -7.91 2.37 6.25
N LEU A 142 -7.89 3.14 7.34
CA LEU A 142 -6.73 3.95 7.73
C LEU A 142 -5.53 3.07 8.10
N GLU A 143 -5.74 2.02 8.90
CA GLU A 143 -4.70 1.05 9.24
C GLU A 143 -4.11 0.39 7.99
N HIS A 144 -4.97 0.01 7.04
CA HIS A 144 -4.54 -0.57 5.77
C HIS A 144 -3.74 0.42 4.93
N ALA A 145 -4.17 1.68 4.85
CA ALA A 145 -3.45 2.73 4.13
C ALA A 145 -2.07 3.02 4.73
N LEU A 146 -1.96 3.04 6.06
CA LEU A 146 -0.68 3.20 6.76
C LEU A 146 0.25 2.01 6.50
N LYS A 147 -0.26 0.79 6.57
CA LYS A 147 0.52 -0.43 6.26
C LYS A 147 1.06 -0.44 4.83
N LEU A 148 0.19 -0.13 3.85
CA LEU A 148 0.58 -0.02 2.44
C LEU A 148 1.60 1.09 2.21
N THR A 149 1.41 2.24 2.87
CA THR A 149 2.33 3.37 2.79
C THR A 149 3.73 3.00 3.26
N VAL A 150 3.83 2.37 4.44
CA VAL A 150 5.13 1.98 5.01
C VAL A 150 5.79 0.90 4.16
N ALA A 151 5.02 -0.05 3.62
CA ALA A 151 5.56 -1.11 2.77
C ALA A 151 6.02 -0.62 1.39
N GLY A 152 5.34 0.38 0.81
CA GLY A 152 5.57 0.81 -0.57
C GLY A 152 6.31 2.14 -0.72
N SER A 153 6.63 2.86 0.36
CA SER A 153 7.13 4.24 0.25
C SER A 153 7.84 4.78 1.50
N ASN A 154 8.92 5.52 1.27
CA ASN A 154 9.61 6.31 2.30
C ASN A 154 9.07 7.74 2.43
N LYS A 155 8.00 8.09 1.69
CA LYS A 155 7.45 9.45 1.69
C LYS A 155 6.92 9.89 3.05
N LEU A 156 6.28 9.00 3.80
CA LEU A 156 5.76 9.32 5.14
C LEU A 156 6.91 9.66 6.11
N LEU A 157 8.02 8.91 6.05
CA LEU A 157 9.23 9.22 6.81
C LEU A 157 9.87 10.54 6.37
N ARG A 158 9.96 10.81 5.06
CA ARG A 158 10.49 12.10 4.56
C ARG A 158 9.62 13.28 4.99
N PHE A 159 8.30 13.12 4.99
CA PHE A 159 7.36 14.13 5.46
C PHE A 159 7.57 14.46 6.94
N SER A 160 7.80 13.44 7.77
CA SER A 160 8.07 13.62 9.20
C SER A 160 9.37 14.42 9.45
N ILE A 161 10.40 14.20 8.63
CA ILE A 161 11.65 14.99 8.65
C ILE A 161 11.38 16.45 8.29
N TYR A 162 10.60 16.72 7.22
CA TYR A 162 10.30 18.10 6.82
C TYR A 162 9.49 18.87 7.88
N ILE A 163 8.54 18.21 8.55
CA ILE A 163 7.84 18.78 9.71
C ILE A 163 8.85 19.15 10.80
N GLY A 164 9.76 18.23 11.14
CA GLY A 164 10.79 18.48 12.15
C GLY A 164 11.67 19.70 11.81
N ILE A 165 12.14 19.80 10.57
CA ILE A 165 12.94 20.93 10.09
C ILE A 165 12.15 22.24 10.18
N PHE A 166 10.88 22.22 9.76
CA PHE A 166 10.00 23.40 9.82
C PHE A 166 9.83 23.90 11.26
N PHE A 167 9.47 23.02 12.20
CA PHE A 167 9.30 23.41 13.60
C PHE A 167 10.63 23.85 14.24
N SER A 168 11.76 23.22 13.87
CA SER A 168 13.08 23.66 14.32
C SER A 168 13.42 25.07 13.83
N ALA A 169 13.11 25.40 12.57
CA ALA A 169 13.34 26.73 12.02
C ALA A 169 12.46 27.79 12.70
N VAL A 170 11.18 27.49 12.93
CA VAL A 170 10.26 28.37 13.68
C VAL A 170 10.75 28.58 15.11
N ALA A 171 11.19 27.51 15.79
CA ALA A 171 11.73 27.60 17.14
C ALA A 171 13.02 28.44 17.18
N PHE A 172 13.91 28.30 16.20
CA PHE A 172 15.14 29.07 16.11
C PHE A 172 14.87 30.58 15.93
N ILE A 173 13.95 30.95 15.04
CA ILE A 173 13.51 32.35 14.88
C ILE A 173 12.86 32.86 16.17
N GLY A 174 12.03 32.04 16.82
CA GLY A 174 11.41 32.35 18.10
C GLY A 174 12.42 32.62 19.21
N ILE A 175 13.51 31.83 19.28
CA ILE A 175 14.61 32.05 20.23
C ILE A 175 15.29 33.38 19.97
N ILE A 176 15.66 33.69 18.71
CA ILE A 176 16.27 34.98 18.34
C ILE A 176 15.36 36.13 18.76
N PHE A 177 14.06 36.04 18.45
CA PHE A 177 13.08 37.05 18.83
C PHE A 177 12.99 37.25 20.35
N LEU A 178 12.95 36.17 21.12
CA LEU A 178 12.89 36.24 22.59
C LEU A 178 14.17 36.82 23.19
N VAL A 179 15.34 36.48 22.65
CA VAL A 179 16.63 37.03 23.07
C VAL A 179 16.69 38.53 22.80
N CYS A 180 16.35 38.97 21.59
CA CYS A 180 16.29 40.40 21.25
C CYS A 180 15.31 41.15 22.15
N ARG A 181 14.12 40.58 22.38
CA ARG A 181 13.11 41.17 23.25
C ARG A 181 13.57 41.29 24.70
N TYR A 182 14.28 40.27 25.20
CA TYR A 182 14.83 40.28 26.56
C TYR A 182 15.75 41.49 26.78
N PHE A 183 16.63 41.80 25.83
CA PHE A 183 17.52 42.95 25.91
C PHE A 183 16.82 44.31 25.79
N MET A 184 15.67 44.38 25.09
CA MET A 184 14.95 45.65 24.88
C MET A 184 13.93 45.99 25.98
N ILE A 185 13.15 45.01 26.46
CA ILE A 185 11.93 45.24 27.27
C ILE A 185 11.97 44.50 28.62
N GLY A 186 12.94 43.60 28.83
CA GLY A 186 13.04 42.78 30.04
C GLY A 186 12.13 41.54 30.04
N TYR A 187 12.11 40.82 31.16
CA TYR A 187 11.39 39.54 31.33
C TYR A 187 9.89 39.71 31.58
N LYS A 188 9.06 38.86 30.98
CA LYS A 188 7.60 38.75 31.25
C LYS A 188 7.26 37.30 31.60
N GLU A 189 6.35 37.11 32.55
CA GLU A 189 5.86 35.78 32.90
C GLU A 189 5.11 35.14 31.73
N GLY A 190 5.48 33.90 31.41
CA GLY A 190 5.02 33.16 30.24
C GLY A 190 4.64 31.71 30.55
N TRP A 191 4.27 31.39 31.79
CA TRP A 191 4.07 30.00 32.21
C TRP A 191 3.04 29.25 31.34
N THR A 192 1.90 29.88 31.04
CA THR A 192 0.84 29.27 30.22
C THR A 192 1.32 28.99 28.79
N SER A 193 2.07 29.92 28.17
CA SER A 193 2.59 29.71 26.80
C SER A 193 3.70 28.67 26.77
N VAL A 194 4.55 28.61 27.80
CA VAL A 194 5.60 27.58 27.94
C VAL A 194 4.98 26.20 28.10
N MET A 195 3.98 26.02 28.97
CA MET A 195 3.35 24.71 29.15
C MET A 195 2.59 24.23 27.90
N VAL A 196 1.90 25.13 27.20
CA VAL A 196 1.24 24.80 25.92
C VAL A 196 2.29 24.38 24.88
N MET A 197 3.41 25.10 24.77
CA MET A 197 4.48 24.74 23.83
C MET A 197 5.14 23.40 24.15
N ILE A 198 5.46 23.14 25.43
CA ILE A 198 6.05 21.86 25.85
C ILE A 198 5.10 20.70 25.54
N THR A 199 3.81 20.85 25.85
CA THR A 199 2.81 19.81 25.59
C THR A 199 2.65 19.56 24.09
N LEU A 200 2.59 20.62 23.28
CA LEU A 200 2.47 20.52 21.82
C LEU A 200 3.70 19.84 21.21
N ILE A 201 4.91 20.29 21.56
CA ILE A 201 6.16 19.72 21.06
C ILE A 201 6.29 18.26 21.50
N GLY A 202 5.97 17.94 22.76
CA GLY A 202 5.95 16.58 23.28
C GLY A 202 5.00 15.67 22.49
N GLY A 203 3.79 16.16 22.19
CA GLY A 203 2.83 15.45 21.35
C GLY A 203 3.36 15.18 19.93
N ILE A 204 4.01 16.18 19.30
CA ILE A 204 4.63 16.02 17.98
C ILE A 204 5.77 15.01 18.02
N ILE A 205 6.66 15.06 19.02
CA ILE A 205 7.76 14.11 19.18
C ILE A 205 7.23 12.68 19.32
N MET A 206 6.21 12.46 20.16
CA MET A 206 5.57 11.15 20.33
C MET A 206 4.97 10.64 19.01
N MET A 207 4.35 11.51 18.21
CA MET A 207 3.85 11.17 16.88
C MET A 207 4.98 10.78 15.91
N LEU A 208 6.08 11.54 15.87
CA LEU A 208 7.24 11.25 15.02
C LEU A 208 7.91 9.93 15.42
N LEU A 209 8.05 9.67 16.72
CA LEU A 209 8.52 8.38 17.24
C LEU A 209 7.60 7.23 16.85
N GLY A 210 6.28 7.44 16.86
CA GLY A 210 5.31 6.47 16.35
C GLY A 210 5.55 6.12 14.88
N ILE A 211 5.81 7.11 14.02
CA ILE A 211 6.15 6.88 12.60
C ILE A 211 7.44 6.06 12.50
N VAL A 212 8.49 6.42 13.23
CA VAL A 212 9.75 5.66 13.25
C VAL A 212 9.52 4.22 13.72
N GLY A 213 8.72 4.02 14.76
CA GLY A 213 8.33 2.70 15.26
C GLY A 213 7.65 1.81 14.21
N LEU A 214 6.80 2.39 13.33
CA LEU A 214 6.19 1.65 12.23
C LEU A 214 7.23 1.14 11.21
N TYR A 215 8.25 1.95 10.90
CA TYR A 215 9.34 1.55 10.01
C TYR A 215 10.27 0.53 10.67
N ILE A 216 10.62 0.71 11.95
CA ILE A 216 11.39 -0.27 12.72
C ILE A 216 10.66 -1.62 12.78
N SER A 217 9.34 -1.61 12.99
CA SER A 217 8.52 -2.84 12.94
C SER A 217 8.58 -3.51 11.56
N ALA A 218 8.52 -2.74 10.47
CA ALA A 218 8.64 -3.29 9.12
C ALA A 218 10.03 -3.89 8.86
N ILE A 219 11.10 -3.22 9.31
CA ILE A 219 12.47 -3.74 9.23
C ILE A 219 12.60 -5.01 10.06
N PHE A 220 12.08 -5.01 11.29
CA PHE A 220 12.10 -6.18 12.17
C PHE A 220 11.39 -7.38 11.53
N ASP A 221 10.22 -7.17 10.93
CA ASP A 221 9.50 -8.22 10.21
C ASP A 221 10.35 -8.81 9.07
N GLN A 222 11.06 -7.97 8.33
CA GLN A 222 11.93 -8.39 7.22
C GLN A 222 13.20 -9.12 7.71
N VAL A 223 13.86 -8.61 8.76
CA VAL A 223 15.11 -9.18 9.30
C VAL A 223 14.89 -10.53 9.98
N ARG A 224 13.70 -10.78 10.55
CA ARG A 224 13.36 -12.11 11.08
C ARG A 224 13.46 -13.22 10.04
N ASN A 225 13.39 -12.89 8.75
CA ASN A 225 13.58 -13.79 7.61
C ASN A 225 12.83 -15.13 7.75
N ARG A 226 11.60 -15.07 8.27
CA ARG A 226 10.73 -16.24 8.35
C ARG A 226 10.25 -16.62 6.95
N PRO A 227 10.03 -17.91 6.67
CA PRO A 227 9.42 -18.31 5.41
C PRO A 227 8.06 -17.63 5.25
N LEU A 228 7.78 -17.17 4.03
CA LEU A 228 6.58 -16.39 3.71
C LEU A 228 5.30 -17.21 3.91
N PHE A 229 5.36 -18.52 3.68
CA PHE A 229 4.29 -19.46 3.97
C PHE A 229 4.90 -20.83 4.26
N LEU A 230 4.11 -21.69 4.89
CA LEU A 230 4.42 -23.09 5.10
C LEU A 230 3.40 -23.94 4.35
N VAL A 231 3.87 -25.01 3.73
CA VAL A 231 3.03 -25.97 3.03
C VAL A 231 2.90 -27.20 3.91
N ASP A 232 1.67 -27.51 4.31
CA ASP A 232 1.37 -28.69 5.12
C ASP A 232 1.18 -29.93 4.24
N LYS A 233 0.40 -29.79 3.15
CA LYS A 233 0.12 -30.86 2.19
C LYS A 233 0.05 -30.32 0.77
N THR A 234 0.51 -31.11 -0.19
CA THR A 234 0.33 -30.89 -1.63
C THR A 234 -0.42 -32.06 -2.26
N GLU A 235 -1.31 -31.77 -3.20
CA GLU A 235 -2.04 -32.76 -4.00
C GLU A 235 -1.77 -32.48 -5.47
N ASN A 236 -1.38 -33.50 -6.24
CA ASN A 236 -1.13 -33.42 -7.69
C ASN A 236 -0.12 -32.33 -8.14
N CYS A 237 0.77 -31.88 -7.24
CA CYS A 237 1.83 -30.91 -7.53
C CYS A 237 3.16 -31.41 -6.95
N SER A 238 4.23 -31.36 -7.74
CA SER A 238 5.58 -31.67 -7.27
C SER A 238 6.16 -30.51 -6.46
N VAL A 239 6.64 -30.79 -5.26
CA VAL A 239 7.43 -29.83 -4.47
C VAL A 239 8.86 -29.93 -4.96
N GLU A 240 9.30 -28.96 -5.76
CA GLU A 240 10.75 -28.76 -5.92
C GLU A 240 11.30 -28.26 -4.58
N SER A 241 12.16 -29.08 -3.99
CA SER A 241 12.92 -28.85 -2.76
C SER A 241 13.92 -27.72 -2.92
#